data_AF-A0A6A4ZEK0-F1
#
_entry.id   AF-A0A6A4ZEK0-F1
#
_cell.length_a   1.000
_cell.length_b   1.000
_cell.length_c   1.000
_cell.angle_alpha   90.00
_cell.angle_beta   90.00
_cell.angle_gamma   90.00
#
_symmetry.space_group_name_H-M   'P 1'
#
loop_
_entity.id
_entity.type
_entity.pdbx_description
1 polymer ?
#
loop_
_entity_poly.entity_id
_entity_poly.type
_entity_poly.pdbx_seq_one_letter_code
_entity_poly.pdbx_strand_id
1 'polypeptide(L)'
;MHASTILSTAILASIFTSIAGHGYLVNPAATYNPVDDFTKFAGTIDGYKAMPNGGGKYDQDPRTNANNYIAAFKASSYTSLRDLVQKNGDPGGACGFTNPNGDAKALPDVVQWGHSSTEAFTPSHE
;
A
#
# COMPACT_ATOMS: atom_id res chain seq x y z
N MET A 1 -11.17 -53.75 16.76
CA MET A 1 -10.58 -52.46 17.17
C MET A 1 -10.29 -51.70 15.88
N HIS A 2 -11.10 -50.70 15.52
CA HIS A 2 -10.90 -49.91 14.31
C HIS A 2 -10.26 -48.58 14.70
N ALA A 3 -9.03 -48.35 14.26
CA ALA A 3 -8.36 -47.08 14.42
C ALA A 3 -8.87 -46.12 13.33
N SER A 4 -9.68 -45.14 13.72
CA SER A 4 -10.07 -44.03 12.85
C SER A 4 -8.98 -42.96 12.90
N THR A 5 -8.19 -42.86 11.84
CA THR A 5 -7.22 -41.79 11.63
C THR A 5 -7.96 -40.50 11.27
N ILE A 6 -7.97 -39.52 12.17
CA ILE A 6 -8.55 -38.19 11.92
C ILE A 6 -7.55 -37.41 11.06
N LEU A 7 -7.91 -37.12 9.80
CA LEU A 7 -7.18 -36.21 8.94
C LEU A 7 -7.42 -34.77 9.44
N SER A 8 -6.42 -34.15 10.06
CA SER A 8 -6.47 -32.73 10.42
C SER A 8 -6.18 -31.88 9.19
N THR A 9 -7.20 -31.28 8.60
CA THR A 9 -7.07 -30.21 7.60
C THR A 9 -6.66 -28.92 8.32
N ALA A 10 -5.39 -28.53 8.19
CA ALA A 10 -4.94 -27.21 8.59
C ALA A 10 -5.47 -26.17 7.59
N ILE A 11 -6.46 -25.38 8.01
CA ILE A 11 -6.91 -24.20 7.26
C ILE A 11 -5.84 -23.13 7.48
N LEU A 12 -5.01 -22.91 6.47
CA LEU A 12 -4.09 -21.77 6.43
C LEU A 12 -4.95 -20.50 6.32
N ALA A 13 -5.10 -19.79 7.43
CA ALA A 13 -5.78 -18.50 7.45
C ALA A 13 -4.97 -17.51 6.60
N SER A 14 -5.43 -17.25 5.38
CA SER A 14 -4.96 -16.16 4.54
C SER A 14 -5.24 -14.86 5.28
N ILE A 15 -4.20 -14.22 5.80
CA ILE A 15 -4.28 -12.85 6.32
C ILE A 15 -4.57 -11.95 5.11
N PHE A 16 -5.84 -11.60 4.92
CA PHE A 16 -6.26 -10.61 3.93
C PHE A 16 -5.77 -9.24 4.39
N THR A 17 -4.61 -8.80 3.90
CA THR A 17 -4.24 -7.39 4.03
C THR A 17 -5.05 -6.62 2.99
N SER A 18 -6.12 -5.97 3.42
CA SER A 18 -6.75 -4.89 2.63
C SER A 18 -5.76 -3.73 2.57
N ILE A 19 -5.55 -3.19 1.37
CA ILE A 19 -4.76 -1.97 1.17
C ILE A 19 -5.78 -0.88 0.93
N ALA A 20 -6.13 -0.15 1.99
CA ALA A 20 -6.98 1.01 1.83
C ALA A 20 -6.15 2.15 1.22
N GLY A 21 -6.50 2.54 0.00
CA GLY A 21 -5.67 3.38 -0.86
C GLY A 21 -5.58 4.87 -0.52
N HIS A 22 -6.24 5.35 0.54
CA HIS A 22 -6.23 6.77 0.94
C HIS A 22 -6.17 6.87 2.46
N GLY A 23 -5.06 7.36 2.99
CA GLY A 23 -4.89 7.50 4.43
C GLY A 23 -3.54 8.10 4.79
N TYR A 24 -3.43 8.54 6.03
CA TYR A 24 -2.22 9.12 6.61
C TYR A 24 -1.86 8.37 7.90
N LEU A 25 -0.58 8.40 8.27
CA LEU A 25 -0.07 7.70 9.44
C LEU A 25 -0.49 8.45 10.70
N VAL A 26 -1.38 7.86 11.50
CA VAL A 26 -1.86 8.43 12.76
C VAL A 26 -1.08 7.90 13.96
N ASN A 27 -0.48 6.72 13.84
CA ASN A 27 0.40 6.16 14.87
C ASN A 27 1.60 5.41 14.24
N PRO A 28 2.85 5.89 14.42
CA PRO A 28 3.19 7.13 15.12
C PRO A 28 2.75 8.34 14.28
N ALA A 29 2.18 9.36 14.91
CA ALA A 29 1.75 10.56 14.21
C ALA A 29 2.98 11.28 13.61
N ALA A 30 3.11 11.22 12.28
CA ALA A 30 4.16 11.93 11.57
C ALA A 30 3.87 13.44 11.57
N THR A 31 4.93 14.25 11.42
CA THR A 31 4.76 15.68 11.19
C THR A 31 4.46 15.92 9.71
N TYR A 32 3.28 16.44 9.41
CA TYR A 32 2.87 16.78 8.05
C TYR A 32 2.96 18.29 7.80
N ASN A 33 3.27 18.69 6.57
CA ASN A 33 3.13 20.07 6.11
C ASN A 33 1.63 20.44 6.05
N PRO A 34 1.24 21.68 6.36
CA PRO A 34 -0.16 22.09 6.27
C PRO A 34 -0.72 21.90 4.84
N VAL A 35 -1.79 21.12 4.73
CA VAL A 35 -2.58 20.94 3.50
C VAL A 35 -4.07 21.00 3.85
N ASP A 36 -4.89 21.25 2.85
CA ASP A 36 -6.36 21.22 2.94
C ASP A 36 -6.91 19.81 3.20
N ASP A 37 -6.25 18.78 2.67
CA ASP A 37 -6.58 17.37 2.88
C ASP A 37 -5.30 16.52 2.89
N PHE A 38 -5.06 15.78 3.97
CA PHE A 38 -3.90 14.88 4.11
C PHE A 38 -4.07 13.56 3.36
N THR A 39 -5.26 13.26 2.86
CA THR A 39 -5.62 12.02 2.18
C THR A 39 -5.59 12.14 0.66
N LYS A 40 -5.41 13.35 0.13
CA LYS A 40 -5.20 13.60 -1.30
C LYS A 40 -3.87 13.03 -1.78
N PHE A 41 -3.73 12.85 -3.09
CA PHE A 41 -2.45 12.42 -3.68
C PHE A 41 -1.41 13.54 -3.65
N ALA A 42 -0.20 13.22 -3.20
CA ALA A 42 0.94 14.15 -3.23
C ALA A 42 1.52 14.36 -4.64
N GLY A 43 1.24 13.44 -5.56
CA GLY A 43 1.56 13.53 -6.97
C GLY A 43 1.01 12.34 -7.74
N THR A 44 1.21 12.35 -9.05
CA THR A 44 0.68 11.33 -9.97
C THR A 44 1.82 10.70 -10.75
N ILE A 45 1.74 9.39 -10.96
CA ILE A 45 2.59 8.65 -11.89
C ILE A 45 1.70 7.98 -12.94
N ASP A 46 2.21 7.85 -14.16
CA ASP A 46 1.58 6.99 -15.16
C ASP A 46 1.98 5.54 -14.88
N GLY A 47 1.04 4.75 -14.36
CA GLY A 47 1.28 3.35 -13.98
C GLY A 47 1.68 2.46 -15.16
N TYR A 48 1.11 2.67 -16.35
CA TYR A 48 1.45 1.87 -17.54
C TYR A 48 2.82 2.25 -18.09
N LYS A 49 3.21 3.53 -17.99
CA LYS A 49 4.57 3.95 -18.36
C LYS A 49 5.61 3.45 -17.35
N ALA A 50 5.31 3.52 -16.05
CA ALA A 50 6.21 3.10 -14.99
C ALA A 50 6.40 1.57 -14.95
N MET A 51 5.35 0.82 -15.30
CA MET A 51 5.29 -0.64 -15.28
C MET A 51 4.69 -1.18 -16.60
N PRO A 52 5.42 -1.06 -17.73
CA PRO A 52 4.87 -1.34 -19.07
C PRO A 52 4.56 -2.82 -19.32
N ASN A 53 5.25 -3.73 -18.62
CA ASN A 53 5.01 -5.17 -18.72
C ASN A 53 3.63 -5.60 -18.16
N GLY A 54 2.86 -4.66 -17.61
CA GLY A 54 1.51 -4.86 -17.09
C GLY A 54 0.37 -4.45 -18.01
N GLY A 55 0.62 -3.98 -19.25
CA GLY A 55 -0.43 -3.59 -20.19
C GLY A 55 -1.51 -4.68 -20.35
N GLY A 56 -2.77 -4.35 -20.04
CA GLY A 56 -3.91 -5.30 -20.04
C GLY A 56 -3.95 -6.30 -18.86
N LYS A 57 -2.87 -6.43 -18.08
CA LYS A 57 -2.80 -7.29 -16.89
C LYS A 57 -3.33 -6.62 -15.63
N TYR A 58 -3.57 -5.30 -15.68
CA TYR A 58 -4.12 -4.50 -14.58
C TYR A 58 -5.61 -4.19 -14.73
N ASP A 59 -6.28 -4.82 -15.71
CA ASP A 59 -7.71 -4.67 -15.97
C ASP A 59 -8.47 -5.98 -15.62
N GLN A 60 -8.06 -6.63 -14.53
CA GLN A 60 -8.66 -7.86 -14.01
C GLN A 60 -9.32 -7.57 -12.64
N ASP A 61 -9.69 -8.61 -11.89
CA ASP A 61 -10.14 -8.43 -10.51
C ASP A 61 -9.02 -7.84 -9.61
N PRO A 62 -9.37 -7.16 -8.50
CA PRO A 62 -8.41 -6.45 -7.67
C PRO A 62 -7.25 -7.33 -7.17
N ARG A 63 -7.55 -8.57 -6.75
CA ARG A 63 -6.54 -9.52 -6.28
C ARG A 63 -5.57 -9.89 -7.40
N THR A 64 -6.09 -10.19 -8.58
CA THR A 64 -5.26 -10.51 -9.77
C THR A 64 -4.40 -9.32 -10.17
N ASN A 65 -4.94 -8.10 -10.17
CA ASN A 65 -4.17 -6.89 -10.48
C ASN A 65 -3.03 -6.67 -9.49
N ALA A 66 -3.29 -6.81 -8.18
CA ALA A 66 -2.28 -6.69 -7.14
C ALA A 66 -1.16 -7.74 -7.30
N ASN A 67 -1.53 -9.00 -7.55
CA ASN A 67 -0.57 -10.08 -7.79
C ASN A 67 0.28 -9.83 -9.04
N ASN A 68 -0.34 -9.36 -10.12
CA ASN A 68 0.35 -9.00 -11.36
C ASN A 68 1.31 -7.82 -11.13
N TYR A 69 0.91 -6.82 -10.35
CA TYR A 69 1.78 -5.70 -10.00
C TYR A 69 2.99 -6.18 -9.18
N ILE A 70 2.76 -7.01 -8.15
CA ILE A 70 3.84 -7.58 -7.32
C ILE A 70 4.84 -8.37 -8.17
N ALA A 71 4.35 -9.21 -9.09
CA ALA A 71 5.19 -9.98 -9.99
C ALA A 71 6.02 -9.07 -10.92
N ALA A 72 5.38 -8.05 -11.51
CA ALA A 72 6.05 -7.10 -12.37
C ALA A 72 7.10 -6.28 -11.59
N PHE A 73 6.79 -5.84 -10.38
CA PHE A 73 7.71 -5.08 -9.52
C PHE A 73 8.95 -5.90 -9.17
N LYS A 74 8.79 -7.17 -8.78
CA LYS A 74 9.91 -8.09 -8.53
C LYS A 74 10.82 -8.31 -9.75
N ALA A 75 10.26 -8.27 -10.95
CA ALA A 75 11.02 -8.42 -12.20
C ALA A 75 11.62 -7.10 -12.71
N SER A 76 11.23 -5.96 -12.13
CA SER A 76 11.72 -4.64 -12.49
C SER A 76 13.14 -4.39 -11.98
N SER A 77 13.73 -3.26 -12.40
CA SER A 77 14.99 -2.75 -11.86
C SER A 77 14.83 -1.84 -10.64
N TYR A 78 13.60 -1.62 -10.15
CA TYR A 78 13.36 -0.78 -8.98
C TYR A 78 13.76 -1.50 -7.70
N THR A 79 14.43 -0.79 -6.80
CA THR A 79 14.91 -1.38 -5.54
C THR A 79 13.91 -1.25 -4.39
N SER A 80 12.94 -0.34 -4.53
CA SER A 80 11.88 -0.08 -3.55
C SER A 80 10.70 0.62 -4.22
N LEU A 81 9.54 0.64 -3.56
CA LEU A 81 8.39 1.42 -4.03
C LEU A 81 8.73 2.92 -4.14
N ARG A 82 9.54 3.43 -3.20
CA ARG A 82 10.06 4.81 -3.26
C ARG A 82 10.87 5.05 -4.52
N ASP A 83 11.77 4.13 -4.87
CA ASP A 83 12.59 4.20 -6.09
C ASP A 83 11.74 4.19 -7.37
N LEU A 84 10.72 3.32 -7.43
CA LEU A 84 9.75 3.31 -8.53
C LEU A 84 9.07 4.66 -8.70
N VAL A 85 8.54 5.23 -7.62
CA VAL A 85 7.79 6.47 -7.69
C VAL A 85 8.71 7.63 -8.09
N GLN A 86 9.89 7.74 -7.48
CA GLN A 86 10.83 8.84 -7.73
C GLN A 86 11.45 8.82 -9.13
N LYS A 87 11.60 7.65 -9.75
CA LYS A 87 12.11 7.53 -11.12
C LYS A 87 11.07 7.81 -12.20
N ASN A 88 9.77 7.81 -11.86
CA ASN A 88 8.68 7.91 -12.83
C ASN A 88 7.80 9.16 -12.68
N GLY A 89 8.11 10.02 -11.72
CA GLY A 89 7.40 11.28 -11.55
C GLY A 89 7.88 12.05 -10.33
N ASP A 90 7.16 13.13 -10.06
CA ASP A 90 7.33 13.92 -8.85
C ASP A 90 6.17 13.64 -7.88
N PRO A 91 6.35 12.79 -6.86
CA PRO A 91 5.28 12.44 -5.91
C PRO A 91 5.07 13.49 -4.81
N GLY A 92 5.31 14.76 -5.11
CA GLY A 92 5.39 15.81 -4.09
C GLY A 92 6.77 15.87 -3.43
N GLY A 93 7.83 15.67 -4.23
CA GLY A 93 9.22 15.72 -3.81
C GLY A 93 9.68 14.48 -3.04
N ALA A 94 10.78 14.63 -2.29
CA ALA A 94 11.40 13.51 -1.59
C ALA A 94 10.56 12.96 -0.41
N CYS A 95 9.59 13.73 0.10
CA CYS A 95 8.84 13.45 1.32
C CYS A 95 7.31 13.61 1.18
N GLY A 96 6.78 13.91 -0.01
CA GLY A 96 5.35 14.18 -0.20
C GLY A 96 4.86 15.28 0.73
N PHE A 97 3.77 15.03 1.47
CA PHE A 97 3.26 15.94 2.50
C PHE A 97 3.96 15.83 3.86
N THR A 98 4.90 14.91 4.04
CA THR A 98 5.63 14.79 5.31
C THR A 98 6.64 15.92 5.43
N ASN A 99 6.70 16.57 6.60
CA ASN A 99 7.73 17.56 6.90
C ASN A 99 9.07 16.85 7.14
N PRO A 100 10.10 17.06 6.30
CA PRO A 100 11.40 16.42 6.46
C PRO A 100 12.14 16.85 7.74
N ASN A 101 11.75 17.98 8.33
CA ASN A 101 12.32 18.51 9.57
C ASN A 101 11.41 18.21 10.78
N GLY A 102 10.47 17.27 10.65
CA GLY A 102 9.65 16.80 11.76
C GLY A 102 10.43 16.01 12.81
N ASP A 103 9.85 15.88 14.00
CA ASP A 103 10.47 15.10 15.08
C ASP A 103 10.47 13.61 14.74
N ALA A 104 11.62 12.95 14.92
CA ALA A 104 11.69 11.50 14.83
C ALA A 104 10.74 10.87 15.87
N LYS A 105 9.93 9.89 15.41
CA LYS A 105 9.03 9.12 16.27
C LYS A 105 9.51 7.67 16.36
N ALA A 106 9.40 7.07 17.54
CA ALA A 106 9.60 5.64 17.70
C ALA A 106 8.52 4.87 16.93
N LEU A 107 8.90 3.78 16.28
CA LEU A 107 7.95 2.90 15.59
C LEU A 107 7.27 1.99 16.63
N PRO A 108 5.94 1.96 16.69
CA PRO A 108 5.19 0.97 17.46
C PRO A 108 5.24 -0.40 16.76
N ASP A 109 4.88 -1.46 17.50
CA ASP A 109 4.76 -2.82 16.95
C ASP A 109 3.76 -2.89 15.78
N VAL A 110 2.71 -2.07 15.84
CA VAL A 110 1.69 -1.94 14.80
C VAL A 110 1.49 -0.47 14.48
N VAL A 111 1.77 -0.12 13.22
CA VAL A 111 1.45 1.21 12.68
C VAL A 111 -0.04 1.33 12.43
N GLN A 112 -0.60 2.51 12.69
CA GLN A 112 -2.00 2.80 12.42
C GLN A 112 -2.08 3.89 11.36
N TRP A 113 -2.86 3.58 10.34
CA TRP A 113 -3.29 4.53 9.34
C TRP A 113 -4.67 5.04 9.72
N GLY A 114 -4.96 6.27 9.36
CA GLY A 114 -6.27 6.88 9.49
C GLY A 114 -6.70 7.46 8.15
N HIS A 115 -7.99 7.71 8.01
CA HIS A 115 -8.58 8.42 6.88
C HIS A 115 -9.32 9.66 7.40
N SER A 116 -10.13 10.31 6.58
CA SER A 116 -10.97 11.44 7.01
C SER A 116 -11.89 11.05 8.18
N SER A 117 -12.29 12.02 9.01
CA SER A 117 -13.26 11.78 10.09
C SER A 117 -14.65 11.36 9.61
N THR A 118 -14.89 11.45 8.30
CA THR A 118 -16.18 11.20 7.64
C THR A 118 -16.22 9.90 6.86
N GLU A 119 -15.07 9.22 6.65
CA GLU A 119 -14.99 7.97 5.90
C GLU A 119 -14.01 7.02 6.59
N ALA A 120 -14.50 5.85 7.03
CA ALA A 120 -13.65 4.79 7.55
C ALA A 120 -12.99 4.02 6.40
N PHE A 121 -11.96 3.21 6.71
CA PHE A 121 -11.49 2.20 5.77
C PHE A 121 -12.58 1.16 5.55
N THR A 122 -13.32 1.30 4.45
CA THR A 122 -14.43 0.42 4.11
C THR A 122 -13.93 -0.82 3.37
N PRO A 123 -14.42 -2.02 3.71
CA PRO A 123 -14.06 -3.27 3.01
C PRO A 123 -14.42 -3.28 1.51
N SER A 124 -15.24 -2.35 1.04
CA SER A 124 -15.64 -2.22 -0.37
C SER A 124 -14.56 -1.65 -1.29
N HIS A 125 -13.44 -1.19 -0.74
CA HIS A 125 -12.28 -0.72 -1.49
C HIS A 125 -11.20 -1.82 -1.56
N GLU A 126 -11.51 -2.92 -2.25
CA GLU A 126 -10.51 -3.89 -2.71
C GLU A 126 -9.83 -3.43 -4.00
#